data_AF-A0AAD5UYC3-F1
#
_entry.id   AF-A0AAD5UYC3-F1
#
_cell.length_a   1.000
_cell.length_b   1.000
_cell.length_c   1.000
_cell.angle_alpha   90.00
_cell.angle_beta   90.00
_cell.angle_gamma   90.00
#
_symmetry.space_group_name_H-M   'P 1'
#
loop_
_entity.id
_entity.type
_entity.pdbx_description
1 polymer ?
#
loop_
_entity_poly.entity_id
_entity_poly.type
_entity_poly.pdbx_seq_one_letter_code
_entity_poly.pdbx_strand_id
1 'polypeptide(L)'
;MPWTGAGVPLTSPQMYSAGFTDDIRVALMWISKMYPHAPLLGVGFSLGANVLTRYLAQEGDQSRLAAGCVLGCPWDLTANSDRLESGPILRIYSRGMAQNLSRVMARHSEALENFQTPELKDAMTALQALKNPSLRDFDNAVTRVVGGSSPPFPFETAHHYYAWGSSHKLLCDVKVPLLALNADDDPIVRVLPIDDGPDALGPYVAFGVTRGGGHLGWFEQGSYWGHSKRWVAKPVVEWLRAMGNEMVHPRRNSKKLIEVDDFLKEEGGANIGCKVVEGGGHIIGIEGEEGLLAGL
;
A
#
# COMPACT_ATOMS: atom_id res chain seq x y z
N MET A 1 0.81 -17.34 6.12
CA MET A 1 0.86 -16.27 5.10
C MET A 1 0.52 -14.94 5.76
N PRO A 2 1.17 -13.83 5.43
CA PRO A 2 0.68 -12.54 5.88
C PRO A 2 -0.57 -12.21 5.07
N TRP A 3 -1.69 -12.03 5.75
CA TRP A 3 -2.85 -11.31 5.25
C TRP A 3 -3.30 -10.50 6.45
N THR A 4 -2.97 -9.22 6.46
CA THR A 4 -2.53 -8.55 7.71
C THR A 4 -3.45 -7.44 8.21
N GLY A 5 -4.74 -7.40 7.86
CA GLY A 5 -5.61 -6.43 8.53
C GLY A 5 -7.01 -6.14 8.00
N ALA A 6 -7.51 -6.79 6.95
CA ALA A 6 -8.85 -6.48 6.42
C ALA A 6 -9.99 -7.34 7.00
N GLY A 7 -9.91 -7.72 8.29
CA GLY A 7 -10.92 -8.54 8.96
C GLY A 7 -10.81 -10.05 8.77
N VAL A 8 -9.70 -10.53 8.19
CA VAL A 8 -9.32 -11.95 8.10
C VAL A 8 -8.45 -12.37 9.29
N PRO A 9 -8.48 -13.65 9.70
CA PRO A 9 -7.52 -14.20 10.65
C PRO A 9 -6.06 -14.05 10.16
N LEU A 10 -5.16 -13.62 11.06
CA LEU A 10 -3.72 -13.58 10.75
C LEU A 10 -3.18 -15.01 10.61
N THR A 11 -2.41 -15.26 9.56
CA THR A 11 -1.70 -16.55 9.37
C THR A 11 -0.17 -16.38 9.35
N SER A 12 0.33 -15.25 9.86
CA SER A 12 1.74 -14.89 10.00
C SER A 12 1.91 -13.91 11.16
N PRO A 13 3.09 -13.87 11.84
CA PRO A 13 3.43 -12.81 12.80
C PRO A 13 3.75 -11.47 12.14
N GLN A 14 3.87 -11.45 10.80
CA GLN A 14 4.16 -10.24 10.04
C GLN A 14 2.89 -9.40 9.89
N MET A 15 3.06 -8.09 9.94
CA MET A 15 2.02 -7.08 9.82
C MET A 15 2.15 -6.29 8.51
N TYR A 16 1.07 -5.62 8.13
CA TYR A 16 1.05 -4.67 7.03
C TYR A 16 2.06 -3.53 7.27
N SER A 17 2.72 -3.07 6.21
CA SER A 17 3.51 -1.83 6.24
C SER A 17 3.48 -1.10 4.90
N ALA A 18 3.89 0.17 4.93
CA ALA A 18 3.94 1.07 3.78
C ALA A 18 4.84 0.58 2.64
N GLY A 19 5.77 -0.33 2.94
CA GLY A 19 6.75 -0.83 1.97
C GLY A 19 6.52 -2.27 1.52
N PHE A 20 5.56 -2.99 2.11
CA PHE A 20 5.39 -4.43 1.94
C PHE A 20 4.53 -4.77 0.72
N THR A 21 5.13 -5.43 -0.26
CA THR A 21 4.53 -5.68 -1.58
C THR A 21 4.10 -7.13 -1.80
N ASP A 22 4.40 -8.04 -0.88
CA ASP A 22 4.11 -9.47 -1.03
C ASP A 22 2.61 -9.78 -1.00
N ASP A 23 1.83 -9.02 -0.25
CA ASP A 23 0.36 -9.16 -0.23
C ASP A 23 -0.23 -8.90 -1.63
N ILE A 24 0.29 -7.88 -2.34
CA ILE A 24 -0.10 -7.60 -3.73
C ILE A 24 0.34 -8.74 -4.66
N ARG A 25 1.57 -9.26 -4.50
CA ARG A 25 2.06 -10.40 -5.29
C ARG A 25 1.14 -11.60 -5.16
N VAL A 26 0.83 -11.98 -3.92
CA VAL A 26 -0.06 -13.12 -3.60
C VAL A 26 -1.45 -12.92 -4.21
N ALA A 27 -2.06 -11.74 -4.01
CA ALA A 27 -3.37 -11.46 -4.57
C ALA A 27 -3.37 -11.56 -6.10
N LEU A 28 -2.36 -11.00 -6.76
CA LEU A 28 -2.25 -11.03 -8.22
C LEU A 28 -1.94 -12.43 -8.76
N MET A 29 -1.16 -13.25 -8.06
CA MET A 29 -0.96 -14.66 -8.42
C MET A 29 -2.30 -15.40 -8.42
N TRP A 30 -3.09 -15.24 -7.36
CA TRP A 30 -4.39 -15.89 -7.23
C TRP A 30 -5.39 -15.41 -8.30
N ILE A 31 -5.49 -14.09 -8.52
CA ILE A 31 -6.36 -13.51 -9.54
C ILE A 31 -5.93 -13.96 -10.94
N SER A 32 -4.62 -14.00 -11.23
CA SER A 32 -4.10 -14.46 -12.53
C SER A 32 -4.39 -15.94 -12.77
N LYS A 33 -4.41 -16.77 -11.73
CA LYS A 33 -4.83 -18.18 -11.84
C LYS A 33 -6.31 -18.29 -12.24
N MET A 34 -7.17 -17.49 -11.62
CA MET A 34 -8.61 -17.51 -11.89
C MET A 34 -8.97 -16.91 -13.26
N TYR A 35 -8.22 -15.89 -13.70
CA TYR A 35 -8.49 -15.13 -14.93
C TYR A 35 -7.22 -15.02 -15.79
N PRO A 36 -6.73 -16.12 -16.39
CA PRO A 36 -5.42 -16.17 -17.06
C PRO A 36 -5.29 -15.31 -18.32
N HIS A 37 -6.41 -14.83 -18.87
CA HIS A 37 -6.45 -14.02 -20.08
C HIS A 37 -6.92 -12.58 -19.83
N ALA A 38 -7.31 -12.24 -18.60
CA ALA A 38 -7.80 -10.90 -18.29
C ALA A 38 -6.63 -9.94 -18.04
N PRO A 39 -6.62 -8.75 -18.65
CA PRO A 39 -5.66 -7.73 -18.27
C PRO A 39 -5.96 -7.24 -16.85
N LEU A 40 -5.02 -7.45 -15.93
CA LEU A 40 -5.14 -6.93 -14.57
C LEU A 40 -4.66 -5.47 -14.51
N LEU A 41 -5.43 -4.60 -13.86
CA LEU A 41 -5.11 -3.17 -13.66
C LEU A 41 -5.08 -2.87 -12.15
N GLY A 42 -4.15 -2.02 -11.72
CA GLY A 42 -4.02 -1.61 -10.32
C GLY A 42 -4.47 -0.17 -10.09
N VAL A 43 -5.18 0.09 -9.00
CA VAL A 43 -5.45 1.43 -8.51
C VAL A 43 -5.04 1.53 -7.05
N GLY A 44 -4.19 2.48 -6.72
CA GLY A 44 -3.73 2.74 -5.36
C GLY A 44 -4.08 4.16 -4.92
N PHE A 45 -4.43 4.31 -3.65
CA PHE A 45 -4.71 5.60 -3.01
C PHE A 45 -3.80 5.77 -1.80
N SER A 46 -3.26 6.97 -1.60
CA SER A 46 -2.40 7.31 -0.45
C SER A 46 -1.34 6.23 -0.19
N LEU A 47 -1.34 5.58 0.98
CA LEU A 47 -0.36 4.53 1.30
C LEU A 47 -0.41 3.34 0.33
N GLY A 48 -1.61 2.97 -0.14
CA GLY A 48 -1.78 1.93 -1.17
C GLY A 48 -1.19 2.35 -2.52
N ALA A 49 -1.14 3.65 -2.83
CA ALA A 49 -0.43 4.17 -4.00
C ALA A 49 1.09 4.01 -3.85
N ASN A 50 1.64 4.21 -2.65
CA ASN A 50 3.05 3.97 -2.37
C ASN A 50 3.41 2.49 -2.54
N VAL A 51 2.64 1.59 -1.92
CA VAL A 51 2.85 0.13 -2.03
C VAL A 51 2.71 -0.34 -3.48
N LEU A 52 1.68 0.11 -4.20
CA LEU A 52 1.48 -0.23 -5.61
C LEU A 52 2.66 0.23 -6.48
N THR A 53 3.15 1.46 -6.29
CA THR A 53 4.31 1.97 -7.04
C THR A 53 5.54 1.09 -6.79
N ARG A 54 5.81 0.74 -5.52
CA ARG A 54 6.92 -0.15 -5.17
C ARG A 54 6.80 -1.51 -5.83
N TYR A 55 5.60 -2.10 -5.83
CA TYR A 55 5.33 -3.36 -6.51
C TYR A 55 5.67 -3.26 -8.00
N LEU A 56 5.15 -2.22 -8.68
CA LEU A 56 5.38 -2.02 -10.11
C LEU A 56 6.86 -1.82 -10.45
N ALA A 57 7.59 -1.11 -9.60
CA ALA A 57 9.03 -0.90 -9.77
C ALA A 57 9.85 -2.18 -9.54
N GLN A 58 9.52 -2.93 -8.48
CA GLN A 58 10.22 -4.18 -8.14
C GLN A 58 9.98 -5.29 -9.17
N GLU A 59 8.76 -5.40 -9.70
CA GLU A 59 8.45 -6.40 -10.71
C GLU A 59 8.88 -5.98 -12.12
N GLY A 60 9.00 -4.67 -12.38
CA GLY A 60 9.39 -4.15 -13.69
C GLY A 60 8.55 -4.74 -14.82
N ASP A 61 9.20 -5.38 -15.79
CA ASP A 61 8.57 -6.02 -16.95
C ASP A 61 7.91 -7.38 -16.63
N GLN A 62 8.20 -7.96 -15.46
CA GLN A 62 7.57 -9.18 -14.96
C GLN A 62 6.25 -8.92 -14.24
N SER A 63 5.84 -7.66 -14.10
CA SER A 63 4.60 -7.29 -13.42
C SER A 63 3.39 -8.02 -14.00
N ARG A 64 2.54 -8.53 -13.10
CA ARG A 64 1.24 -9.11 -13.50
C ARG A 64 0.24 -8.03 -13.86
N LEU A 65 0.45 -6.78 -13.45
CA LEU A 65 -0.39 -5.65 -13.82
C LEU A 65 -0.02 -5.12 -15.20
N ALA A 66 -1.04 -4.75 -15.97
CA ALA A 66 -0.91 -4.11 -17.29
C ALA A 66 -0.47 -2.67 -17.16
N ALA A 67 -1.01 -2.03 -16.13
CA ALA A 67 -0.92 -0.62 -15.88
C ALA A 67 -1.37 -0.36 -14.43
N GLY A 68 -0.92 0.77 -13.90
CA GLY A 68 -1.35 1.29 -12.61
C GLY A 68 -1.97 2.68 -12.72
N CYS A 69 -2.74 3.04 -11.70
CA CYS A 69 -3.10 4.42 -11.40
C CYS A 69 -2.89 4.65 -9.90
N VAL A 70 -2.16 5.70 -9.54
CA VAL A 70 -1.84 6.04 -8.15
C VAL A 70 -2.25 7.47 -7.83
N LEU A 71 -2.95 7.65 -6.72
CA LEU A 71 -3.60 8.90 -6.34
C LEU A 71 -3.17 9.33 -4.95
N GLY A 72 -2.67 10.57 -4.82
CA GLY A 72 -2.29 11.16 -3.54
C GLY A 72 -1.13 10.41 -2.87
N CYS A 73 -0.21 9.85 -3.66
CA CYS A 73 0.86 9.02 -3.15
C CYS A 73 1.79 9.82 -2.20
N PRO A 74 2.07 9.32 -0.98
CA PRO A 74 3.05 9.90 -0.07
C PRO A 74 4.47 9.44 -0.43
N TRP A 75 5.00 9.92 -1.55
CA TRP A 75 6.22 9.41 -2.21
C TRP A 75 7.47 9.28 -1.33
N ASP A 76 7.69 10.24 -0.43
CA ASP A 76 8.76 10.24 0.57
C ASP A 76 8.16 10.10 1.98
N LEU A 77 8.17 8.88 2.50
CA LEU A 77 7.61 8.58 3.82
C LEU A 77 8.37 9.29 4.95
N THR A 78 9.65 9.59 4.77
CA THR A 78 10.45 10.32 5.76
C THR A 78 9.97 11.76 5.86
N ALA A 79 9.92 12.47 4.74
CA ALA A 79 9.45 13.85 4.69
C ALA A 79 7.98 13.96 5.15
N ASN A 80 7.15 12.98 4.78
CA ASN A 80 5.75 12.94 5.20
C ASN A 80 5.58 12.66 6.70
N SER A 81 6.40 11.78 7.28
CA SER A 81 6.42 11.56 8.74
C SER A 81 6.79 12.86 9.49
N ASP A 82 7.80 13.60 9.04
CA ASP A 82 8.18 14.86 9.67
C ASP A 82 7.07 15.92 9.53
N ARG A 83 6.39 15.94 8.38
CA ARG A 83 5.24 16.82 8.15
C ARG A 83 4.10 16.52 9.11
N LEU A 84 3.77 15.26 9.33
CA LEU A 84 2.71 14.84 10.25
C LEU A 84 2.95 15.33 11.69
N GLU A 85 4.22 15.46 12.08
CA GLU A 85 4.61 15.94 13.41
C GLU A 85 4.73 17.47 13.51
N SER A 86 4.70 18.20 12.38
CA SER A 86 5.03 19.64 12.31
C SER A 86 3.99 20.58 12.93
N GLY A 87 2.77 20.15 13.22
CA GLY A 87 1.71 21.02 13.71
C GLY A 87 0.62 20.31 14.52
N PRO A 88 -0.16 21.05 15.34
CA PRO A 88 -1.14 20.45 16.24
C PRO A 88 -2.25 19.67 15.51
N ILE A 89 -2.74 20.17 14.37
CA ILE A 89 -3.79 19.50 13.57
C ILE A 89 -3.26 18.18 12.98
N LEU A 90 -2.07 18.20 12.38
CA LEU A 90 -1.47 17.01 11.79
C LEU A 90 -1.04 15.98 12.84
N ARG A 91 -0.66 16.42 14.04
CA ARG A 91 -0.39 15.51 15.17
C ARG A 91 -1.65 14.81 15.68
N ILE A 92 -2.81 15.47 15.65
CA ILE A 92 -4.09 14.80 15.95
C ILE A 92 -4.34 13.70 14.92
N TYR A 93 -4.10 13.98 13.65
CA TYR A 93 -4.21 13.01 12.57
C TYR A 93 -3.22 11.85 12.71
N SER A 94 -1.93 12.14 13.00
CA SER A 94 -0.88 11.15 13.33
C SER A 94 -1.30 10.21 14.46
N ARG A 95 -1.84 10.77 15.55
CA ARG A 95 -2.37 9.99 16.68
C ARG A 95 -3.59 9.16 16.30
N GLY A 96 -4.49 9.68 15.47
CA GLY A 96 -5.63 8.93 14.96
C GLY A 96 -5.20 7.68 14.19
N MET A 97 -4.20 7.81 13.32
CA MET A 97 -3.62 6.67 12.59
C MET A 97 -2.96 5.66 13.54
N ALA A 98 -2.16 6.12 14.51
CA ALA A 98 -1.54 5.25 15.49
C ALA A 98 -2.58 4.48 16.33
N GLN A 99 -3.68 5.13 16.70
CA GLN A 99 -4.79 4.50 17.41
C GLN A 99 -5.51 3.46 16.54
N ASN A 100 -5.69 3.72 15.24
CA ASN A 100 -6.22 2.74 14.29
C ASN A 100 -5.33 1.49 14.23
N LEU A 101 -4.03 1.68 14.03
CA LEU A 101 -3.06 0.57 13.97
C LEU A 101 -2.99 -0.21 15.28
N SER A 102 -3.02 0.49 16.42
CA SER A 102 -3.06 -0.13 17.75
C SER A 102 -4.33 -0.96 17.94
N ARG A 103 -5.47 -0.50 17.42
CA ARG A 103 -6.73 -1.28 17.44
C ARG A 103 -6.67 -2.50 16.54
N VAL A 104 -6.04 -2.41 15.37
CA VAL A 104 -5.81 -3.57 14.50
C VAL A 104 -4.95 -4.61 15.23
N MET A 105 -3.84 -4.20 15.85
CA MET A 105 -3.00 -5.09 16.66
C MET A 105 -3.80 -5.76 17.79
N ALA A 106 -4.60 -4.98 18.52
CA ALA A 106 -5.43 -5.49 19.62
C ALA A 106 -6.51 -6.49 19.12
N ARG A 107 -7.15 -6.23 17.97
CA ARG A 107 -8.12 -7.15 17.36
C ARG A 107 -7.52 -8.51 17.00
N HIS A 108 -6.21 -8.56 16.76
CA HIS A 108 -5.51 -9.78 16.38
C HIS A 108 -4.62 -10.35 17.49
N SER A 109 -4.71 -9.86 18.73
CA SER A 109 -3.80 -10.24 19.81
C SER A 109 -3.79 -11.76 20.09
N GLU A 110 -4.95 -12.41 20.09
CA GLU A 110 -5.06 -13.86 20.31
C GLU A 110 -4.37 -14.66 19.19
N ALA A 111 -4.50 -14.22 17.94
CA ALA A 111 -3.81 -14.85 16.81
C ALA A 111 -2.29 -14.61 16.89
N LEU A 112 -1.88 -13.41 17.31
CA LEU A 112 -0.48 -13.02 17.48
C LEU A 112 0.22 -13.82 18.60
N GLU A 113 -0.49 -14.14 19.69
CA GLU A 113 0.03 -14.97 20.79
C GLU A 113 0.48 -16.37 20.32
N ASN A 114 -0.14 -16.92 19.27
CA ASN A 114 0.20 -18.24 18.75
C ASN A 114 1.56 -18.30 18.03
N PHE A 115 2.10 -17.17 17.57
CA PHE A 115 3.37 -17.16 16.83
C PHE A 115 4.61 -17.09 17.72
N GLN A 116 4.48 -16.62 18.97
CA GLN A 116 5.52 -16.61 20.02
C GLN A 116 6.95 -16.17 19.60
N THR A 117 7.10 -15.29 18.61
CA THR A 117 8.43 -14.77 18.22
C THR A 117 8.93 -13.71 19.21
N PRO A 118 10.22 -13.70 19.60
CA PRO A 118 10.79 -12.67 20.48
C PRO A 118 10.52 -11.23 20.01
N GLU A 119 10.66 -11.00 18.70
CA GLU A 119 10.49 -9.70 18.06
C GLU A 119 9.08 -9.14 18.24
N LEU A 120 8.07 -9.99 18.02
CA LEU A 120 6.66 -9.63 18.23
C LEU A 120 6.37 -9.33 19.70
N LYS A 121 6.93 -10.12 20.63
CA LYS A 121 6.74 -9.90 22.07
C LYS A 121 7.34 -8.56 22.51
N ASP A 122 8.53 -8.24 22.03
CA ASP A 122 9.21 -6.97 22.32
C ASP A 122 8.43 -5.79 21.72
N ALA A 123 7.95 -5.93 20.48
CA ALA A 123 7.10 -4.92 19.83
C ALA A 123 5.80 -4.66 20.59
N MET A 124 5.12 -5.72 21.05
CA MET A 124 3.89 -5.60 21.83
C MET A 124 4.14 -4.97 23.21
N THR A 125 5.23 -5.35 23.88
CA THR A 125 5.62 -4.75 25.16
C THR A 125 5.92 -3.27 25.01
N ALA A 126 6.66 -2.89 23.96
CA ALA A 126 6.97 -1.50 23.66
C ALA A 126 5.69 -0.70 23.34
N LEU A 127 4.77 -1.27 22.56
CA LEU A 127 3.48 -0.63 22.25
C LEU A 127 2.65 -0.38 23.51
N GLN A 128 2.56 -1.35 24.43
CA GLN A 128 1.82 -1.21 25.68
C GLN A 128 2.38 -0.12 26.61
N ALA A 129 3.67 0.18 26.52
CA ALA A 129 4.30 1.24 27.30
C ALA A 129 3.99 2.65 26.77
N LEU A 130 3.52 2.79 25.54
CA LEU A 130 3.23 4.09 24.91
C LEU A 130 1.89 4.66 25.39
N LYS A 131 1.91 5.92 25.82
CA LYS A 131 0.70 6.67 26.17
C LYS A 131 0.34 7.63 25.03
N ASN A 132 -0.77 7.37 24.34
CA ASN A 132 -1.26 8.17 23.21
C ASN A 132 -0.21 8.35 22.09
N PRO A 133 0.24 7.25 21.47
CA PRO A 133 1.33 7.27 20.50
C PRO A 133 1.01 8.12 19.27
N SER A 134 2.02 8.79 18.72
CA SER A 134 2.01 9.26 17.33
C SER A 134 2.23 8.09 16.36
N LEU A 135 2.00 8.30 15.06
CA LEU A 135 2.30 7.29 14.04
C LEU A 135 3.78 6.89 14.09
N ARG A 136 4.68 7.86 14.26
CA ARG A 136 6.12 7.60 14.37
C ARG A 136 6.49 6.79 15.60
N ASP A 137 5.81 7.00 16.74
CA ASP A 137 6.03 6.18 17.94
C ASP A 137 5.59 4.73 17.70
N PHE A 138 4.42 4.54 17.06
CA PHE A 138 3.91 3.22 16.69
C PHE A 138 4.88 2.52 15.74
N ASP A 139 5.31 3.20 14.67
CA ASP A 139 6.20 2.60 13.67
C ASP A 139 7.57 2.27 14.26
N ASN A 140 8.05 3.06 15.22
CA ASN A 140 9.31 2.79 15.90
C ASN A 140 9.22 1.65 16.93
N ALA A 141 8.04 1.37 17.47
CA ALA A 141 7.84 0.27 18.42
C ALA A 141 7.47 -1.04 17.72
N VAL A 142 6.65 -0.97 16.68
CA VAL A 142 5.98 -2.12 16.05
C VAL A 142 6.43 -2.30 14.61
N THR A 143 6.10 -1.35 13.73
CA THR A 143 6.23 -1.55 12.28
C THR A 143 7.66 -1.85 11.87
N ARG A 144 8.66 -1.15 12.42
CA ARG A 144 10.07 -1.41 12.11
C ARG A 144 10.51 -2.84 12.44
N VAL A 145 9.81 -3.52 13.35
CA VAL A 145 10.16 -4.86 13.84
C VAL A 145 9.39 -5.93 13.08
N VAL A 146 8.07 -5.79 13.00
CA VAL A 146 7.17 -6.83 12.48
C VAL A 146 6.40 -6.42 11.21
N GLY A 147 6.72 -5.29 10.58
CA GLY A 147 6.00 -4.76 9.41
C GLY A 147 6.23 -5.50 8.09
N GLY A 148 6.89 -6.66 8.09
CA GLY A 148 7.07 -7.46 6.88
C GLY A 148 8.07 -8.60 7.06
N SER A 149 8.38 -9.23 5.93
CA SER A 149 9.34 -10.35 5.85
C SER A 149 10.78 -9.93 6.12
N SER A 150 11.54 -10.82 6.76
CA SER A 150 12.98 -10.70 6.92
C SER A 150 13.72 -11.46 5.81
N PRO A 151 14.77 -10.88 5.20
CA PRO A 151 15.15 -9.46 5.22
C PRO A 151 14.14 -8.58 4.44
N PRO A 152 14.05 -7.25 4.71
CA PRO A 152 14.98 -6.42 5.50
C PRO A 152 14.56 -6.17 6.96
N PHE A 153 13.39 -6.65 7.40
CA PHE A 153 12.98 -6.49 8.80
C PHE A 153 13.83 -7.38 9.73
N PRO A 154 14.09 -6.96 10.99
CA PRO A 154 13.75 -5.68 11.59
C PRO A 154 14.68 -4.53 11.16
N PHE A 155 14.16 -3.30 11.12
CA PHE A 155 14.93 -2.08 10.94
C PHE A 155 15.38 -1.49 12.28
N GLU A 156 16.51 -0.79 12.28
CA GLU A 156 17.07 -0.13 13.47
C GLU A 156 16.12 0.95 14.03
N THR A 157 15.52 1.77 13.16
CA THR A 157 14.61 2.86 13.54
C THR A 157 13.45 2.99 12.55
N ALA A 158 12.38 3.68 12.96
CA ALA A 158 11.29 4.05 12.04
C ALA A 158 11.79 4.83 10.82
N HIS A 159 12.82 5.67 10.97
CA HIS A 159 13.41 6.42 9.87
C HIS A 159 14.06 5.50 8.81
N HIS A 160 14.78 4.45 9.25
CA HIS A 160 15.34 3.46 8.32
C HIS A 160 14.22 2.72 7.56
N TYR A 161 13.12 2.40 8.25
CA TYR A 161 11.93 1.83 7.63
C TYR A 161 11.29 2.79 6.61
N TYR A 162 11.12 4.08 6.94
CA TYR A 162 10.55 5.08 6.01
C TYR A 162 11.42 5.30 4.78
N ALA A 163 12.74 5.41 4.97
CA ALA A 163 13.68 5.54 3.88
C ALA A 163 13.60 4.33 2.93
N TRP A 164 13.55 3.12 3.48
CA TRP A 164 13.37 1.90 2.69
C TRP A 164 11.99 1.82 2.03
N GLY A 165 10.94 2.23 2.73
CA GLY A 165 9.54 2.14 2.30
C GLY A 165 9.11 3.20 1.30
N SER A 166 9.91 4.25 1.10
CA SER A 166 9.59 5.33 0.16
C SER A 166 9.61 4.86 -1.31
N SER A 167 8.78 5.48 -2.15
CA SER A 167 8.61 5.10 -3.56
C SER A 167 9.16 6.11 -4.56
N HIS A 168 9.44 7.36 -4.15
CA HIS A 168 9.90 8.43 -5.06
C HIS A 168 11.10 8.03 -5.94
N LYS A 169 12.07 7.28 -5.39
CA LYS A 169 13.29 6.86 -6.12
C LYS A 169 13.14 5.64 -7.01
N LEU A 170 11.97 5.00 -7.02
CA LEU A 170 11.73 3.72 -7.70
C LEU A 170 10.96 3.88 -9.01
N LEU A 171 10.45 5.08 -9.32
CA LEU A 171 9.61 5.30 -10.49
C LEU A 171 10.32 5.00 -11.81
N CYS A 172 11.62 5.27 -11.90
CA CYS A 172 12.45 4.94 -13.07
C CYS A 172 12.50 3.43 -13.39
N ASP A 173 12.25 2.57 -12.39
CA ASP A 173 12.23 1.11 -12.53
C ASP A 173 10.86 0.58 -12.97
N VAL A 174 9.80 1.40 -12.94
CA VAL A 174 8.48 1.01 -13.43
C VAL A 174 8.54 0.76 -14.95
N LYS A 175 8.14 -0.44 -15.39
CA LYS A 175 8.14 -0.84 -16.82
C LYS A 175 6.74 -1.10 -17.40
N VAL A 176 5.69 -0.66 -16.71
CA VAL A 176 4.30 -0.70 -17.20
C VAL A 176 3.66 0.68 -17.07
N PRO A 177 2.73 1.07 -17.95
CA PRO A 177 2.07 2.38 -17.89
C PRO A 177 1.52 2.70 -16.51
N LEU A 178 1.91 3.85 -15.95
CA LEU A 178 1.48 4.31 -14.63
C LEU A 178 1.00 5.76 -14.72
N LEU A 179 -0.26 5.99 -14.36
CA LEU A 179 -0.78 7.35 -14.13
C LEU A 179 -0.64 7.71 -12.66
N ALA A 180 0.13 8.73 -12.34
CA ALA A 180 0.33 9.25 -10.99
C ALA A 180 -0.28 10.64 -10.86
N LEU A 181 -1.22 10.83 -9.93
CA LEU A 181 -1.84 12.13 -9.65
C LEU A 181 -1.64 12.56 -8.21
N ASN A 182 -1.15 13.78 -8.01
CA ASN A 182 -1.06 14.45 -6.72
C ASN A 182 -1.68 15.86 -6.79
N ALA A 183 -1.99 16.43 -5.64
CA ALA A 183 -2.44 17.81 -5.52
C ALA A 183 -1.35 18.68 -4.89
N ASP A 184 -1.18 19.89 -5.41
CA ASP A 184 -0.22 20.88 -4.91
C ASP A 184 -0.63 21.44 -3.54
N ASP A 185 -1.94 21.45 -3.25
CA ASP A 185 -2.51 21.83 -1.95
C ASP A 185 -2.64 20.68 -0.94
N ASP A 186 -1.97 19.54 -1.19
CA ASP A 186 -1.99 18.39 -0.29
C ASP A 186 -1.36 18.75 1.08
N PRO A 187 -2.09 18.63 2.21
CA PRO A 187 -1.56 18.99 3.52
C PRO A 187 -0.51 18.00 4.05
N ILE A 188 -0.44 16.78 3.48
CA ILE A 188 0.39 15.66 3.90
C ILE A 188 1.62 15.53 2.99
N VAL A 189 1.44 15.55 1.67
CA VAL A 189 2.51 15.29 0.70
C VAL A 189 3.34 16.56 0.44
N ARG A 190 4.67 16.46 0.62
CA ARG A 190 5.60 17.60 0.47
C ARG A 190 6.62 17.47 -0.65
N VAL A 191 7.02 16.24 -0.94
CA VAL A 191 8.05 15.92 -1.92
C VAL A 191 7.37 15.21 -3.06
N LEU A 192 7.51 15.76 -4.26
CA LEU A 192 7.06 15.13 -5.48
C LEU A 192 8.28 14.60 -6.24
N PRO A 193 8.20 13.40 -6.84
CA PRO A 193 9.32 12.84 -7.61
C PRO A 193 9.78 13.75 -8.76
N ILE A 194 8.89 14.60 -9.29
CA ILE A 194 9.22 15.56 -10.34
C ILE A 194 10.20 16.66 -9.87
N ASP A 195 10.33 16.87 -8.55
CA ASP A 195 11.25 17.84 -7.97
C ASP A 195 12.71 17.38 -8.13
N ASP A 196 12.94 16.07 -8.28
CA ASP A 196 14.27 15.47 -8.47
C ASP A 196 14.77 15.57 -9.93
N GLY A 197 13.95 16.09 -10.84
CA GLY A 197 14.30 16.35 -12.25
C GLY A 197 13.60 15.44 -13.27
N PRO A 198 13.84 15.67 -14.58
CA PRO A 198 13.09 15.02 -15.66
C PRO A 198 13.28 13.50 -15.73
N ASP A 199 14.41 12.98 -15.26
CA ASP A 199 14.75 11.55 -15.33
C ASP A 199 14.19 10.74 -14.15
N ALA A 200 13.60 11.39 -13.14
CA ALA A 200 13.12 10.74 -11.92
C ALA A 200 11.93 9.79 -12.14
N LEU A 201 11.13 10.03 -13.19
CA LEU A 201 9.89 9.29 -13.43
C LEU A 201 10.07 8.01 -14.27
N GLY A 202 11.02 7.99 -15.19
CA GLY A 202 11.09 6.95 -16.23
C GLY A 202 10.01 7.07 -17.32
N PRO A 203 10.15 6.32 -18.42
CA PRO A 203 9.35 6.51 -19.64
C PRO A 203 7.92 5.96 -19.57
N TYR A 204 7.60 5.15 -18.56
CA TYR A 204 6.28 4.52 -18.40
C TYR A 204 5.36 5.31 -17.47
N VAL A 205 5.82 6.41 -16.88
CA VAL A 205 5.09 7.15 -15.86
C VAL A 205 4.58 8.46 -16.43
N ALA A 206 3.26 8.63 -16.42
CA ALA A 206 2.58 9.89 -16.64
C ALA A 206 2.26 10.52 -15.28
N PHE A 207 2.89 11.66 -14.96
CA PHE A 207 2.72 12.32 -13.68
C PHE A 207 1.96 13.64 -13.83
N GLY A 208 0.87 13.80 -13.09
CA GLY A 208 0.03 14.99 -13.07
C GLY A 208 -0.04 15.61 -11.68
N VAL A 209 0.25 16.91 -11.60
CA VAL A 209 0.02 17.71 -10.39
C VAL A 209 -1.14 18.66 -10.64
N THR A 210 -2.11 18.59 -9.75
CA THR A 210 -3.32 19.41 -9.81
C THR A 210 -3.17 20.56 -8.83
N ARG A 211 -3.66 21.76 -9.17
CA ARG A 211 -3.59 22.92 -8.27
C ARG A 211 -4.35 22.69 -6.96
N GLY A 212 -5.42 21.90 -7.01
CA GLY A 212 -6.33 21.71 -5.89
C GLY A 212 -6.92 20.30 -5.86
N GLY A 213 -7.00 19.75 -4.66
CA GLY A 213 -7.52 18.41 -4.42
C GLY A 213 -7.39 17.95 -2.97
N GLY A 214 -6.53 18.57 -2.17
CA GLY A 214 -6.14 18.06 -0.86
C GLY A 214 -5.54 16.64 -0.99
N HIS A 215 -5.48 15.90 0.11
CA HIS A 215 -4.82 14.59 0.09
C HIS A 215 -5.54 13.55 -0.80
N LEU A 216 -6.87 13.48 -0.71
CA LEU A 216 -7.72 12.56 -1.49
C LEU A 216 -9.11 13.16 -1.78
N GLY A 217 -9.22 14.49 -1.78
CA GLY A 217 -10.49 15.20 -1.85
C GLY A 217 -11.01 15.33 -3.28
N TRP A 218 -10.28 16.04 -4.15
CA TRP A 218 -10.64 16.36 -5.55
C TRP A 218 -12.14 16.62 -5.78
N PHE A 219 -12.79 17.31 -4.84
CA PHE A 219 -14.23 17.51 -4.87
C PHE A 219 -14.63 18.53 -5.95
N GLU A 220 -15.78 18.28 -6.59
CA GLU A 220 -16.38 19.20 -7.56
C GLU A 220 -17.14 20.34 -6.86
N GLN A 221 -17.12 21.52 -7.49
CA GLN A 221 -17.94 22.65 -7.07
C GLN A 221 -19.43 22.27 -7.18
N GLY A 222 -20.22 22.61 -6.15
CA GLY A 222 -21.63 22.21 -6.08
C GLY A 222 -21.86 20.84 -5.41
N SER A 223 -20.81 20.22 -4.85
CA SER A 223 -20.99 19.12 -3.90
C SER A 223 -21.72 19.63 -2.65
N TYR A 224 -22.84 19.01 -2.28
CA TYR A 224 -23.61 19.32 -1.06
C TYR A 224 -23.80 18.05 -0.22
N TRP A 225 -24.30 18.20 1.01
CA TRP A 225 -24.41 17.10 1.97
C TRP A 225 -25.15 15.90 1.37
N GLY A 226 -24.49 14.74 1.30
CA GLY A 226 -25.00 13.49 0.70
C GLY A 226 -24.70 13.30 -0.80
N HIS A 227 -24.21 14.32 -1.51
CA HIS A 227 -23.84 14.25 -2.92
C HIS A 227 -22.52 14.97 -3.20
N SER A 228 -21.41 14.30 -2.88
CA SER A 228 -20.07 14.75 -3.22
C SER A 228 -19.56 14.02 -4.46
N LYS A 229 -19.30 14.77 -5.54
CA LYS A 229 -18.60 14.23 -6.72
C LYS A 229 -17.13 14.57 -6.64
N ARG A 230 -16.29 13.66 -7.12
CA ARG A 230 -14.85 13.90 -7.26
C ARG A 230 -14.51 13.93 -8.74
N TRP A 231 -13.92 15.02 -9.21
CA TRP A 231 -13.61 15.19 -10.62
C TRP A 231 -12.56 14.18 -11.09
N VAL A 232 -11.67 13.75 -10.19
CA VAL A 232 -10.59 12.79 -10.46
C VAL A 232 -11.12 11.42 -10.91
N ALA A 233 -12.37 11.08 -10.59
CA ALA A 233 -12.96 9.81 -11.00
C ALA A 233 -12.99 9.64 -12.53
N LYS A 234 -13.29 10.72 -13.26
CA LYS A 234 -13.38 10.70 -14.72
C LYS A 234 -12.03 10.34 -15.39
N PRO A 235 -10.93 11.08 -15.18
CA PRO A 235 -9.65 10.74 -15.80
C PRO A 235 -9.11 9.37 -15.36
N VAL A 236 -9.38 8.94 -14.12
CA VAL A 236 -8.99 7.59 -13.65
C VAL A 236 -9.74 6.51 -14.43
N VAL A 237 -11.06 6.64 -14.60
CA VAL A 237 -11.85 5.68 -15.37
C VAL A 237 -11.47 5.69 -16.86
N GLU A 238 -11.20 6.86 -17.43
CA GLU A 238 -10.73 7.00 -18.81
C GLU A 238 -9.37 6.31 -18.99
N TRP A 239 -8.43 6.52 -18.07
CA TRP A 239 -7.14 5.83 -18.06
C TRP A 239 -7.31 4.30 -17.98
N LEU A 240 -8.10 3.81 -17.03
CA LEU A 240 -8.33 2.37 -16.87
C LEU A 240 -9.02 1.77 -18.08
N ARG A 241 -9.95 2.48 -18.73
CA ARG A 241 -10.61 2.02 -19.95
C ARG A 241 -9.62 1.94 -21.11
N ALA A 242 -8.81 2.99 -21.31
CA ALA A 242 -7.79 2.99 -22.36
C ALA A 242 -6.80 1.83 -22.15
N MET A 243 -6.31 1.66 -20.91
CA MET A 243 -5.39 0.57 -20.59
C MET A 243 -6.05 -0.81 -20.67
N GLY A 244 -7.31 -0.96 -20.28
CA GLY A 244 -7.98 -2.27 -20.24
C GLY A 244 -8.49 -2.74 -21.61
N ASN A 245 -8.97 -1.82 -22.45
CA ASN A 245 -9.74 -2.15 -23.65
C ASN A 245 -9.08 -1.72 -24.96
N GLU A 246 -8.29 -0.66 -24.94
CA GLU A 246 -7.79 -0.03 -26.18
C GLU A 246 -6.31 -0.36 -26.42
N MET A 247 -5.53 -0.54 -25.36
CA MET A 247 -4.12 -0.89 -25.45
C MET A 247 -3.93 -2.40 -25.63
N VAL A 248 -3.16 -2.77 -26.65
CA VAL A 248 -2.68 -4.15 -26.81
C VAL A 248 -1.50 -4.36 -25.86
N HIS A 249 -1.71 -5.17 -24.85
CA HIS A 249 -0.63 -5.64 -23.99
C HIS A 249 0.10 -6.77 -24.67
N PRO A 250 1.41 -6.67 -24.97
CA PRO A 250 2.18 -7.85 -25.36
C PRO A 250 2.03 -8.92 -24.26
N ARG A 251 2.14 -10.19 -24.64
CA ARG A 251 2.05 -11.31 -23.70
C ARG A 251 3.06 -11.05 -22.58
N ARG A 252 2.57 -10.78 -21.37
CA ARG A 252 3.41 -10.32 -20.26
C ARG A 252 4.43 -11.38 -19.90
N ASN A 253 5.66 -10.96 -19.61
CA ASN A 253 6.75 -11.84 -19.15
C ASN A 253 6.63 -12.18 -17.65
N SER A 254 5.41 -12.24 -17.12
CA SER A 254 5.20 -12.62 -15.73
C SER A 254 5.64 -14.06 -15.52
N LYS A 255 6.25 -14.35 -14.36
CA LYS A 255 6.69 -15.70 -14.01
C LYS A 255 5.54 -16.70 -14.12
N LYS A 256 5.84 -17.92 -14.53
CA LYS A 256 4.84 -18.98 -14.62
C LYS A 256 4.34 -19.34 -13.22
N LEU A 257 3.03 -19.56 -13.10
CA LEU A 257 2.43 -20.07 -11.87
C LEU A 257 2.55 -21.59 -11.81
N ILE A 258 2.98 -22.11 -10.67
CA ILE A 258 3.14 -23.54 -10.38
C ILE A 258 2.47 -23.90 -9.05
N GLU A 259 2.09 -25.16 -8.88
CA GLU A 259 1.60 -25.69 -7.61
C GLU A 259 2.68 -26.59 -6.98
N VAL A 260 3.04 -26.29 -5.74
CA VAL A 260 4.04 -27.03 -4.95
C VAL A 260 3.49 -27.19 -3.53
N ASP A 261 3.31 -28.43 -3.08
CA ASP A 261 2.78 -28.78 -1.74
C ASP A 261 1.47 -28.04 -1.40
N ASP A 262 0.53 -28.00 -2.35
CA ASP A 262 -0.76 -27.28 -2.30
C ASP A 262 -0.67 -25.74 -2.25
N PHE A 263 0.52 -25.16 -2.44
CA PHE A 263 0.70 -23.72 -2.61
C PHE A 263 0.85 -23.36 -4.08
N LEU A 264 0.08 -22.36 -4.51
CA LEU A 264 0.32 -21.59 -5.72
C LEU A 264 1.55 -20.72 -5.52
N LYS A 265 2.58 -20.91 -6.35
CA LYS A 265 3.87 -20.20 -6.33
C LYS A 265 4.25 -19.70 -7.72
N GLU A 266 5.23 -18.80 -7.77
CA GLU A 266 5.89 -18.42 -9.02
C GLU A 266 7.14 -19.29 -9.26
N GLU A 267 7.30 -19.79 -10.48
CA GLU A 267 8.48 -20.55 -10.89
C GLU A 267 9.75 -19.68 -10.79
N GLY A 268 10.75 -20.14 -10.03
CA GLY A 268 11.96 -19.37 -9.75
C GLY A 268 11.71 -18.07 -8.96
N GLY A 269 10.52 -17.89 -8.40
CA GLY A 269 10.17 -16.76 -7.56
C GLY A 269 10.78 -16.83 -6.16
N ALA A 270 10.61 -15.75 -5.40
CA ALA A 270 10.89 -15.76 -3.97
C ALA A 270 10.03 -16.83 -3.25
N ASN A 271 10.32 -17.13 -1.99
CA ASN A 271 9.56 -18.09 -1.19
C ASN A 271 8.18 -17.54 -0.75
N ILE A 272 7.42 -17.02 -1.69
CA ILE A 272 6.08 -16.45 -1.55
C ILE A 272 5.11 -17.38 -2.28
N GLY A 273 3.98 -17.66 -1.64
CA GLY A 273 2.95 -18.48 -2.26
C GLY A 273 1.65 -18.44 -1.48
N CYS A 274 0.57 -18.86 -2.13
CA CYS A 274 -0.75 -18.89 -1.53
C CYS A 274 -1.52 -20.19 -1.71
N LYS A 275 -2.36 -20.51 -0.73
CA LYS A 275 -3.24 -21.68 -0.75
C LYS A 275 -4.58 -21.31 -0.11
N VAL A 276 -5.61 -22.07 -0.45
CA VAL A 276 -6.91 -21.99 0.20
C VAL A 276 -6.79 -22.59 1.60
N VAL A 277 -7.33 -21.91 2.61
CA VAL A 277 -7.44 -22.43 3.97
C VAL A 277 -8.89 -22.82 4.21
N GLU A 278 -9.13 -24.09 4.55
CA GLU A 278 -10.48 -24.57 4.87
C GLU A 278 -11.04 -23.85 6.11
N GLY A 279 -12.34 -23.52 6.08
CA GLY A 279 -13.00 -22.81 7.19
C GLY A 279 -12.89 -21.28 7.18
N GLY A 280 -12.32 -20.67 6.14
CA GLY A 280 -12.10 -19.21 6.06
C GLY A 280 -13.36 -18.33 5.98
N GLY A 281 -14.56 -18.91 5.83
CA GLY A 281 -15.82 -18.18 5.74
C GLY A 281 -15.94 -17.24 4.53
N HIS A 282 -17.14 -16.73 4.28
CA HIS A 282 -17.33 -15.55 3.42
C HIS A 282 -17.14 -14.31 4.29
N ILE A 283 -16.09 -13.53 4.03
CA ILE A 283 -15.91 -12.23 4.68
C ILE A 283 -16.56 -11.19 3.77
N ILE A 284 -17.69 -10.66 4.21
CA ILE A 284 -18.29 -9.47 3.60
C ILE A 284 -17.36 -8.32 3.99
N GLY A 285 -16.62 -7.80 3.01
CA GLY A 285 -15.74 -6.65 3.21
C GLY A 285 -16.54 -5.49 3.81
N ILE A 286 -15.87 -4.71 4.68
CA ILE A 286 -16.28 -3.55 5.49
C ILE A 286 -17.52 -2.74 4.98
N GLU A 287 -18.70 -3.36 4.90
CA GLU A 287 -19.98 -2.67 4.87
C GLU A 287 -20.25 -2.23 6.32
N GLY A 288 -19.67 -1.09 6.74
CA GLY A 288 -20.05 -0.51 8.04
C GLY A 288 -19.14 0.49 8.73
N GLU A 289 -17.88 0.72 8.31
CA GLU A 289 -17.07 1.81 8.87
C GLU A 289 -17.14 3.04 7.95
N GLU A 290 -18.32 3.67 7.86
CA GLU A 290 -18.45 5.04 7.35
C GLU A 290 -17.73 5.99 8.31
N GLY A 291 -16.45 6.23 8.04
CA GLY A 291 -15.66 7.23 8.73
C GLY A 291 -14.57 7.73 7.81
N LEU A 292 -14.29 9.04 7.89
CA LEU A 292 -13.27 9.75 7.10
C LEU A 292 -11.83 9.17 7.21
N LEU A 293 -11.65 8.15 8.05
CA LEU A 293 -10.37 7.55 8.46
C LEU A 293 -10.30 6.04 8.18
N ALA A 294 -11.32 5.41 7.59
CA ALA A 294 -11.32 3.97 7.31
C ALA A 294 -10.38 3.58 6.14
N GLY A 295 -9.86 4.56 5.41
CA GLY A 295 -8.95 4.36 4.27
C GLY A 295 -7.71 5.27 4.30
N LEU A 296 -7.24 5.63 5.50
CA LEU A 296 -6.01 6.38 5.72
C LEU A 296 -5.00 5.54 6.50
#